data_AF-A0A349ZQ85-F1
#
_entry.id   AF-A0A349ZQ85-F1
#
_cell.length_a   1.000
_cell.length_b   1.000
_cell.length_c   1.000
_cell.angle_alpha   90.00
_cell.angle_beta   90.00
_cell.angle_gamma   90.00
#
_symmetry.space_group_name_H-M   'P 1'
#
loop_
_entity.id
_entity.type
_entity.pdbx_description
1 polymer ?
#
loop_
_entity_poly.entity_id
_entity_poly.type
_entity_poly.pdbx_seq_one_letter_code
_entity_poly.pdbx_strand_id
1 'polypeptide(L)' 'MSYTALYRKWRPERFEDVKGQDAIVRTLKNQIAMGRIGHAYLFCGTRGTGKTTV' A
#
# COMPACT_ATOMS: atom_id res chain seq x y z
N MET A 1 1.96 -25.96 -11.45
CA MET A 1 2.12 -24.52 -11.18
C MET A 1 1.03 -23.80 -11.97
N SER A 2 0.03 -23.22 -11.30
CA SER A 2 -1.08 -22.55 -11.99
C SER A 2 -0.62 -21.19 -12.52
N TYR A 3 -1.15 -20.80 -13.69
CA TYR A 3 -0.88 -19.48 -14.27
C TYR A 3 -1.34 -18.38 -13.31
N THR A 4 -0.44 -17.44 -13.02
CA THR A 4 -0.73 -16.27 -12.18
C THR A 4 -0.67 -15.01 -13.03
N ALA A 5 -1.75 -14.23 -13.01
CA ALA A 5 -1.81 -12.95 -13.72
C ALA A 5 -0.73 -11.98 -13.21
N LEU A 6 -0.14 -11.20 -14.12
CA LEU A 6 0.99 -10.31 -13.81
C LEU A 6 0.72 -9.33 -12.66
N TYR A 7 -0.47 -8.73 -12.61
CA TYR A 7 -0.84 -7.79 -11.56
C TYR A 7 -0.97 -8.43 -10.17
N ARG A 8 -1.14 -9.76 -10.09
CA ARG A 8 -1.08 -10.50 -8.83
C ARG A 8 0.36 -10.86 -8.48
N LYS A 9 1.14 -11.28 -9.47
CA LYS A 9 2.56 -11.64 -9.30
C LYS A 9 3.41 -10.45 -8.84
N TRP A 10 3.13 -9.26 -9.33
CA TRP A 10 3.88 -8.03 -9.06
C TRP A 10 3.15 -7.08 -8.12
N ARG A 11 2.24 -7.58 -7.29
CA ARG A 11 1.61 -6.76 -6.26
C ARG A 11 2.68 -6.42 -5.21
N PRO A 12 2.98 -5.13 -4.93
CA PRO A 12 3.93 -4.73 -3.90
C PRO A 12 3.73 -5.47 -2.57
N GLU A 13 4.83 -6.03 -2.04
CA GLU A 13 4.85 -6.69 -0.73
C GLU A 13 5.41 -5.77 0.36
N ARG A 14 6.21 -4.78 -0.04
CA ARG A 14 6.82 -3.80 0.84
C ARG A 14 6.47 -2.38 0.44
N PHE A 15 6.49 -1.48 1.41
CA PHE A 15 6.25 -0.05 1.17
C PHE A 15 7.22 0.60 0.18
N GLU A 16 8.43 0.07 0.03
CA GLU A 16 9.44 0.53 -0.94
C GLU A 16 9.10 0.18 -2.41
N ASP A 17 8.30 -0.86 -2.61
CA ASP A 17 7.86 -1.32 -3.93
C ASP A 17 6.62 -0.56 -4.43
N VAL A 18 5.92 0.15 -3.54
CA VAL A 18 4.79 1.00 -3.88
C VAL A 18 5.28 2.20 -4.70
N LYS A 19 4.63 2.47 -5.84
CA LYS A 19 4.97 3.60 -6.73
C LYS A 19 3.90 4.66 -6.73
N GLY A 20 4.30 5.93 -6.64
CA GLY A 20 3.43 7.10 -6.81
C GLY A 20 2.57 7.47 -5.59
N GLN A 21 2.80 6.85 -4.42
CA GLN A 21 2.04 7.10 -3.19
C GLN A 21 2.95 7.51 -2.01
N ASP A 22 4.03 8.25 -2.30
CA ASP A 22 5.11 8.53 -1.33
C ASP A 22 4.60 9.23 -0.06
N ALA A 23 3.66 10.16 -0.19
CA ALA A 23 3.08 10.88 0.94
C ALA A 23 2.31 9.95 1.89
N ILE A 24 1.53 9.00 1.33
CA ILE A 24 0.75 8.03 2.11
C ILE A 24 1.69 7.07 2.82
N VAL A 25 2.62 6.48 2.07
CA VAL A 25 3.61 5.53 2.59
C VAL A 25 4.43 6.17 3.72
N ARG A 26 4.92 7.41 3.52
CA ARG A 26 5.65 8.14 4.56
C ARG A 26 4.82 8.36 5.82
N THR A 27 3.55 8.72 5.66
CA THR A 27 2.64 8.95 6.81
C THR A 27 2.44 7.67 7.62
N LEU A 28 2.16 6.56 6.95
CA LEU A 28 1.98 5.26 7.60
C LEU A 28 3.26 4.77 8.29
N LYS A 29 4.41 4.87 7.60
CA LYS A 29 5.72 4.51 8.21
C LYS A 29 6.00 5.32 9.47
N ASN A 30 5.72 6.62 9.45
CA ASN A 30 5.92 7.49 10.62
C ASN A 30 4.96 7.13 11.77
N GLN A 31 3.68 6.85 11.48
CA GLN A 31 2.71 6.46 12.50
C GLN A 31 3.12 5.16 13.21
N ILE A 32 3.58 4.17 12.44
CA ILE A 32 4.08 2.90 12.98
C ILE A 32 5.31 3.15 13.84
N ALA A 33 6.29 3.91 13.34
CA ALA A 33 7.53 4.21 14.08
C ALA A 33 7.27 4.98 15.38
N MET A 34 6.25 5.85 15.41
CA MET A 34 5.87 6.64 16.58
C MET A 34 4.86 5.94 17.50
N GLY A 35 4.41 4.73 17.17
CA GLY A 35 3.35 4.02 17.91
C GLY A 35 1.99 4.73 17.90
N ARG A 36 1.75 5.63 16.94
CA ARG A 36 0.52 6.43 16.82
C ARG A 36 -0.42 5.85 15.78
N ILE A 37 -0.92 4.64 16.04
CA ILE A 37 -1.82 3.93 15.13
C ILE A 37 -3.24 4.51 15.26
N GLY A 38 -3.83 4.88 14.13
CA GLY A 38 -5.21 5.34 14.07
C GLY A 38 -6.20 4.19 14.28
N HIS A 39 -7.36 4.48 14.86
CA HIS A 39 -8.41 3.47 15.05
C HIS A 39 -8.98 2.94 13.72
N ALA A 40 -9.01 3.79 12.68
CA ALA A 40 -9.51 3.43 11.36
C ALA A 40 -8.77 4.20 10.26
N TYR A 41 -8.66 3.58 9.09
CA TYR A 41 -8.05 4.14 7.88
C TYR A 41 -9.01 4.01 6.70
N LEU A 42 -9.22 5.11 5.97
CA LEU A 42 -10.02 5.13 4.75
C LEU A 42 -9.10 5.40 3.55
N PHE A 43 -9.00 4.44 2.64
CA PHE A 43 -8.24 4.57 1.41
C PHE A 43 -9.19 4.84 0.22
N CYS A 44 -9.05 6.00 -0.43
CA CYS A 44 -9.90 6.47 -1.52
C CYS A 44 -9.12 6.67 -2.83
N GLY A 45 -9.82 6.63 -3.98
CA GLY A 45 -9.21 6.83 -5.32
C GLY A 45 -9.72 5.87 -6.40
N THR A 46 -9.36 6.13 -7.66
CA THR A 46 -9.80 5.38 -8.86
C THR A 46 -9.32 3.92 -8.87
N ARG A 47 -9.93 3.04 -9.68
CA ARG A 47 -9.55 1.62 -9.75
C ARG A 47 -8.07 1.45 -10.15
N GLY A 48 -7.35 0.54 -9.50
CA GLY A 48 -5.95 0.22 -9.82
C GLY A 48 -4.87 1.10 -9.16
N THR A 49 -5.27 2.07 -8.31
CA THR A 49 -4.33 3.02 -7.65
C THR A 49 -3.63 2.50 -6.38
N GLY A 50 -3.75 1.21 -6.07
CA GLY A 50 -3.05 0.61 -4.92
C GLY A 50 -3.77 0.66 -3.57
N LYS A 51 -5.02 1.14 -3.49
CA LYS A 51 -5.79 1.27 -2.22
C LYS A 51 -5.86 0.02 -1.34
N THR A 52 -5.86 -1.17 -1.93
CA THR A 52 -5.91 -2.44 -1.18
C THR A 52 -4.53 -3.07 -1.02
N THR A 53 -3.49 -2.42 -1.55
CA THR A 53 -2.12 -2.92 -1.60
C THR A 53 -1.19 -2.15 -0.66
N VAL A 54 -1.38 -0.83 -0.56
CA VAL A 54 -0.80 0.02 0.49
C VAL A 54 -1.37 -0.38 1.84
#